data_AF-A0A7S0XCK2-F1
#
_entry.id   AF-A0A7S0XCK2-F1
#
_cell.length_a   1.000
_cell.length_b   1.000
_cell.length_c   1.000
_cell.angle_alpha   90.00
_cell.angle_beta   90.00
_cell.angle_gamma   90.00
#
_symmetry.space_group_name_H-M   'P 1'
#
loop_
_entity.id
_entity.type
_entity.pdbx_description
1 polymer ?
#
loop_
_entity_poly.entity_id
_entity_poly.type
_entity_poly.pdbx_seq_one_letter_code
_entity_poly.pdbx_strand_id
1 'polypeptide(L)'
;FAIRENKKRKQKNESNSINSIASLIKSDRTYWNTICMSCCIIKCYPYDLPAFIPALLSALIKHISNPILQNLITKTIQDFKRSHQDKWNQFSLMFTREQLDDLQGTGSAHYFA
;
A
#
# COMPACT_ATOMS: atom_id res chain seq x y z
N PHE A 1 48.75 -4.33 -23.89
CA PHE A 1 48.28 -3.86 -22.57
C PHE A 1 46.85 -3.29 -22.57
N ALA A 2 46.38 -2.61 -23.62
CA ALA A 2 45.04 -1.96 -23.66
C ALA A 2 43.81 -2.91 -23.65
N ILE A 3 43.91 -4.12 -24.22
CA ILE A 3 42.77 -5.06 -24.35
C ILE A 3 42.28 -5.59 -22.99
N ARG A 4 43.19 -5.69 -22.00
CA ARG A 4 42.89 -6.23 -20.66
C ARG A 4 42.10 -5.24 -19.79
N GLU A 5 42.25 -3.93 -20.01
CA GLU A 5 41.48 -2.92 -19.28
C GLU A 5 40.03 -2.83 -19.75
N ASN A 6 39.78 -2.91 -21.06
CA ASN A 6 38.42 -2.85 -21.61
C ASN A 6 37.55 -4.03 -21.14
N LYS A 7 38.15 -5.21 -20.94
CA LYS A 7 37.44 -6.39 -20.42
C LYS A 7 37.00 -6.21 -18.96
N LYS A 8 37.83 -5.57 -18.13
CA LYS A 8 37.47 -5.21 -16.73
C LYS A 8 36.39 -4.13 -16.66
N ARG A 9 36.45 -3.10 -17.54
CA ARG A 9 35.42 -2.06 -17.62
C ARG A 9 34.05 -2.62 -18.04
N LYS A 10 34.02 -3.57 -18.99
CA LYS A 10 32.78 -4.20 -19.47
C LYS A 10 32.10 -5.06 -18.39
N GLN A 11 32.87 -5.89 -17.67
CA GLN A 11 32.33 -6.69 -16.55
C GLN A 11 31.81 -5.84 -15.39
N LYS A 12 32.45 -4.70 -15.09
CA LYS A 12 31.99 -3.78 -14.03
C LYS A 12 30.66 -3.10 -14.38
N ASN A 13 30.42 -2.77 -15.65
CA ASN A 13 29.16 -2.18 -16.10
C ASN A 13 28.00 -3.19 -16.11
N GLU A 14 28.24 -4.44 -16.51
CA GLU A 14 27.22 -5.51 -16.43
C GLU A 14 26.84 -5.82 -14.98
N SER A 15 27.81 -5.87 -14.07
CA SER A 15 27.58 -6.07 -12.64
C SER A 15 26.74 -4.94 -12.02
N ASN A 16 27.00 -3.69 -12.39
CA ASN A 16 26.21 -2.53 -11.93
C ASN A 16 24.78 -2.56 -12.46
N SER A 17 24.59 -2.97 -13.72
CA SER A 17 23.26 -3.12 -14.32
C SER A 17 22.43 -4.21 -13.61
N ILE A 18 23.02 -5.38 -13.35
CA ILE A 18 22.37 -6.47 -12.62
C ILE A 18 21.99 -6.04 -11.20
N ASN A 19 22.88 -5.33 -10.50
CA ASN A 19 22.61 -4.81 -9.16
C ASN A 19 21.47 -3.79 -9.15
N SER A 20 21.37 -2.93 -10.18
CA SER A 20 20.26 -1.99 -10.31
C SER A 20 18.92 -2.68 -10.53
N ILE A 21 18.86 -3.71 -11.40
CA ILE A 21 17.64 -4.48 -11.66
C ILE A 21 17.21 -5.26 -10.41
N ALA A 22 18.16 -5.91 -9.72
CA ALA A 22 17.89 -6.59 -8.45
C ALA A 22 17.36 -5.62 -7.38
N SER A 23 17.88 -4.39 -7.33
CA SER A 23 17.40 -3.36 -6.41
C SER A 23 15.97 -2.90 -6.73
N LEU A 24 15.60 -2.77 -8.00
CA LEU A 24 14.25 -2.41 -8.44
C LEU A 24 13.23 -3.50 -8.07
N ILE A 25 13.57 -4.77 -8.36
CA ILE A 25 12.71 -5.93 -8.01
C ILE A 25 12.54 -6.05 -6.48
N LYS A 26 13.60 -5.73 -5.71
CA LYS A 26 13.53 -5.72 -4.25
C LYS A 26 12.59 -4.62 -3.74
N SER A 27 12.62 -3.43 -4.35
CA SER A 27 11.75 -2.30 -4.01
C SER A 27 10.27 -2.65 -4.14
N ASP A 28 9.88 -3.32 -5.22
CA ASP A 28 8.48 -3.75 -5.44
C ASP A 28 8.00 -4.73 -4.36
N ARG A 29 8.87 -5.67 -3.96
CA ARG A 29 8.56 -6.63 -2.89
C ARG A 29 8.43 -5.96 -1.53
N THR A 30 9.33 -5.04 -1.19
CA THR A 30 9.23 -4.30 0.09
C THR A 30 7.99 -3.42 0.14
N TYR A 31 7.61 -2.82 -0.99
CA TYR A 31 6.40 -2.02 -1.12
C TYR A 31 5.15 -2.88 -0.89
N TRP A 32 5.02 -3.99 -1.61
CA TRP A 32 3.92 -4.95 -1.43
C TRP A 32 3.80 -5.42 0.02
N ASN A 33 4.92 -5.81 0.63
CA ASN A 33 4.95 -6.29 2.01
C ASN A 33 4.50 -5.21 3.00
N THR A 34 4.93 -3.96 2.80
CA THR A 34 4.53 -2.83 3.66
C THR A 34 3.02 -2.62 3.61
N ILE A 35 2.43 -2.63 2.41
CA ILE A 35 0.98 -2.49 2.24
C ILE A 35 0.23 -3.67 2.89
N CYS A 36 0.70 -4.90 2.68
CA CYS A 36 0.10 -6.08 3.33
C CYS A 36 0.17 -5.99 4.86
N MET A 37 1.31 -5.60 5.42
CA MET A 37 1.48 -5.42 6.86
C MET A 37 0.52 -4.36 7.41
N SER A 38 0.41 -3.20 6.75
CA SER A 38 -0.54 -2.16 7.18
C SER A 38 -1.99 -2.65 7.16
N CYS A 39 -2.38 -3.44 6.16
CA CYS A 39 -3.70 -4.06 6.12
C CYS A 39 -3.91 -5.05 7.27
N CYS A 40 -2.92 -5.88 7.59
CA CYS A 40 -2.97 -6.78 8.73
C CYS A 40 -3.11 -6.04 10.07
N ILE A 41 -2.39 -4.93 10.24
CA ILE A 41 -2.46 -4.11 11.46
C ILE A 41 -3.88 -3.59 11.67
N ILE A 42 -4.52 -3.05 10.62
CA ILE A 42 -5.91 -2.57 10.70
C ILE A 42 -6.86 -3.69 11.10
N LYS A 43 -6.68 -4.88 10.52
CA LYS A 43 -7.51 -6.06 10.84
C LYS A 43 -7.29 -6.61 12.26
N CYS A 44 -6.18 -6.27 12.90
CA CYS A 44 -5.88 -6.70 14.27
C CYS A 44 -6.75 -6.02 15.34
N TYR A 45 -7.38 -4.88 14.99
CA TYR A 45 -8.23 -4.10 15.90
C TYR A 45 -9.69 -4.09 15.38
N PRO A 46 -10.47 -5.17 15.56
CA PRO A 46 -11.82 -5.26 15.00
C PRO A 46 -12.85 -4.38 15.72
N TYR A 47 -12.63 -4.04 17.01
CA TYR A 47 -13.58 -3.32 17.86
C TYR A 47 -13.04 -2.03 18.48
N ASP A 48 -11.76 -1.74 18.25
CA ASP A 48 -11.04 -0.59 18.79
C ASP A 48 -10.44 0.21 17.65
N LEU A 49 -10.47 1.54 17.75
CA LEU A 49 -9.88 2.43 16.75
C LEU A 49 -8.79 3.28 17.39
N PRO A 50 -7.53 2.82 17.38
CA PRO A 50 -6.43 3.65 17.84
C PRO A 50 -6.22 4.85 16.91
N ALA A 51 -5.71 5.96 17.47
CA ALA A 51 -5.62 7.26 16.80
C ALA A 51 -4.77 7.27 15.50
N PHE A 52 -3.91 6.28 15.29
CA PHE A 52 -3.10 6.16 14.07
C PHE A 52 -3.85 5.48 12.91
N ILE A 53 -4.96 4.77 13.17
CA ILE A 53 -5.70 4.02 12.14
C ILE A 53 -6.28 4.93 11.07
N PRO A 54 -6.94 6.07 11.39
CA PRO A 54 -7.45 6.98 10.36
C PRO A 54 -6.36 7.45 9.38
N ALA A 55 -5.17 7.78 9.91
CA ALA A 55 -4.02 8.17 9.09
C ALA A 55 -3.50 7.01 8.22
N LEU A 56 -3.43 5.80 8.78
CA LEU A 56 -3.01 4.60 8.06
C LEU A 56 -3.98 4.22 6.93
N LEU A 57 -5.28 4.34 7.18
CA LEU A 57 -6.34 4.05 6.22
C LEU A 57 -6.28 5.03 5.05
N SER A 58 -6.12 6.34 5.31
CA SER A 58 -5.95 7.35 4.26
C SER A 58 -4.68 7.12 3.43
N ALA A 59 -3.56 6.76 4.08
CA ALA A 59 -2.33 6.41 3.36
C ALA A 59 -2.55 5.20 2.42
N LEU A 60 -3.23 4.16 2.89
CA LEU A 60 -3.59 2.99 2.08
C LEU A 60 -4.46 3.35 0.88
N ILE A 61 -5.49 4.19 1.08
CA ILE A 61 -6.42 4.56 0.01
C ILE A 61 -5.69 5.24 -1.15
N LYS A 62 -4.65 6.05 -0.88
CA LYS A 62 -3.83 6.68 -1.93
C LYS A 62 -3.11 5.67 -2.83
N HIS A 63 -2.88 4.44 -2.36
CA HIS A 63 -2.24 3.37 -3.11
C HIS A 63 -3.23 2.51 -3.92
N ILE A 64 -4.53 2.82 -3.89
CA ILE A 64 -5.57 2.06 -4.60
C ILE A 64 -5.45 2.14 -6.13
N SER A 65 -4.79 3.19 -6.65
CA SER A 65 -4.54 3.35 -8.10
C SER A 65 -3.70 2.23 -8.70
N ASN A 66 -2.99 1.43 -7.88
CA ASN A 66 -2.25 0.28 -8.36
C ASN A 66 -3.18 -0.94 -8.46
N PRO A 67 -3.43 -1.49 -9.66
CA PRO A 67 -4.41 -2.56 -9.88
C PRO A 67 -4.08 -3.85 -9.12
N ILE A 68 -2.80 -4.10 -8.82
CA ILE A 68 -2.36 -5.30 -8.09
C ILE A 68 -2.76 -5.19 -6.60
N LEU A 69 -2.71 -3.97 -6.05
CA LEU A 69 -3.04 -3.69 -4.63
C LEU A 69 -4.50 -3.33 -4.40
N GLN A 70 -5.19 -2.85 -5.43
CA GLN A 70 -6.58 -2.38 -5.36
C GLN A 70 -7.47 -3.39 -4.64
N ASN A 71 -7.48 -4.66 -5.08
CA ASN A 71 -8.30 -5.70 -4.49
C ASN A 71 -8.00 -5.94 -3.00
N LEU A 72 -6.71 -5.91 -2.61
CA LEU A 72 -6.29 -6.10 -1.23
C LEU A 72 -6.75 -4.94 -0.33
N ILE A 73 -6.57 -3.70 -0.81
CA ILE A 73 -6.91 -2.49 -0.08
C ILE A 73 -8.43 -2.37 0.06
N THR A 74 -9.18 -2.55 -1.03
CA THR A 74 -10.65 -2.53 -1.01
C THR A 74 -11.21 -3.58 -0.06
N LYS A 75 -10.70 -4.82 -0.08
CA LYS A 75 -11.14 -5.88 0.84
C LYS A 75 -10.86 -5.51 2.30
N THR A 76 -9.69 -4.96 2.59
CA THR A 76 -9.33 -4.52 3.94
C THR A 76 -10.24 -3.41 4.44
N ILE A 77 -10.58 -2.45 3.58
CA ILE A 77 -11.51 -1.36 3.89
C ILE A 77 -12.92 -1.90 4.14
N GLN A 78 -13.39 -2.85 3.31
CA GLN A 78 -14.70 -3.49 3.51
C GLN A 78 -14.77 -4.25 4.84
N ASP A 79 -13.73 -5.03 5.15
CA ASP A 79 -13.62 -5.75 6.43
C ASP A 79 -13.64 -4.76 7.61
N PHE A 80 -12.89 -3.65 7.51
CA PHE A 80 -12.87 -2.59 8.52
C PHE A 80 -14.24 -1.95 8.74
N LYS A 81 -14.92 -1.55 7.65
CA LYS A 81 -16.26 -0.93 7.71
C LYS A 81 -17.26 -1.89 8.34
N ARG A 82 -17.18 -3.19 8.04
CA ARG A 82 -18.04 -4.22 8.61
C ARG A 82 -17.81 -4.40 10.11
N SER A 83 -16.58 -4.47 10.58
CA SER A 83 -16.30 -4.70 12.00
C SER A 83 -16.59 -3.48 12.89
N HIS A 84 -16.49 -2.27 12.33
CA HIS A 84 -16.71 -1.01 13.05
C HIS A 84 -18.11 -0.41 12.86
N GLN A 85 -19.01 -1.12 12.17
CA GLN A 85 -20.34 -0.62 11.80
C GLN A 85 -21.19 -0.26 13.03
N ASP A 86 -21.19 -1.11 14.06
CA ASP A 86 -22.04 -0.94 15.25
C ASP A 86 -21.71 0.33 16.04
N LYS A 87 -20.44 0.75 16.01
CA LYS A 87 -19.94 1.94 16.72
C LYS A 87 -19.52 3.06 15.76
N TRP A 88 -19.99 3.02 14.51
CA TRP A 88 -19.53 3.95 13.48
C TRP A 88 -19.75 5.42 13.85
N ASN A 89 -20.84 5.76 14.54
CA ASN A 89 -21.12 7.12 14.99
C ASN A 89 -20.04 7.70 15.93
N GLN A 90 -19.36 6.85 16.70
CA GLN A 90 -18.28 7.28 17.59
C GLN A 90 -16.95 7.32 16.83
N PHE A 91 -16.70 6.32 16.00
CA PHE A 91 -15.47 6.22 15.24
C PHE A 91 -15.34 7.26 14.14
N SER A 92 -16.44 7.65 13.49
CA SER A 92 -16.45 8.69 12.45
C SER A 92 -15.94 10.04 12.95
N LEU A 93 -16.08 10.35 14.24
CA LEU A 93 -15.56 11.57 14.87
C LEU A 93 -14.03 11.60 14.95
N MET A 94 -13.36 10.45 14.86
CA MET A 94 -11.89 10.36 14.85
C MET A 94 -11.29 10.60 13.46
N PHE A 95 -12.12 10.64 12.41
CA PHE A 95 -11.69 10.91 11.05
C PHE A 95 -11.89 12.39 10.70
N THR A 96 -11.01 12.91 9.86
CA THR A 96 -11.24 14.20 9.20
C THR A 96 -12.23 14.04 8.06
N ARG A 97 -12.83 15.16 7.62
CA ARG A 97 -13.79 15.16 6.51
C ARG A 97 -13.21 14.56 5.22
N GLU A 98 -11.95 14.88 4.91
CA GLU A 98 -11.23 14.35 3.75
C GLU A 98 -11.04 12.82 3.85
N GLN A 99 -10.65 12.32 5.03
CA GLN A 99 -10.47 10.88 5.24
C GLN A 99 -11.80 10.10 5.13
N LEU A 100 -12.91 10.71 5.55
CA LEU A 100 -14.24 10.11 5.39
C LEU A 100 -14.66 10.05 3.92
N ASP A 101 -14.32 11.07 3.12
CA ASP A 101 -14.62 11.13 1.69
C ASP A 101 -13.85 10.05 0.92
N ASP A 102 -12.53 9.95 1.18
CA ASP A 102 -11.65 8.89 0.67
C ASP A 102 -12.21 7.48 0.99
N LEU A 103 -12.70 7.29 2.20
CA LEU A 103 -13.25 6.01 2.68
C LEU A 103 -14.61 5.66 2.04
N GLN A 104 -15.35 6.65 1.57
CA GLN A 104 -16.60 6.45 0.83
C GLN A 104 -16.32 6.11 -0.64
N GLY A 105 -15.36 6.80 -1.27
CA GLY A 105 -15.01 6.62 -2.68
C GLY A 105 -14.45 5.23 -3.04
N THR A 106 -13.80 4.55 -2.08
CA THR A 106 -13.18 3.23 -2.30
C THR A 106 -14.14 2.04 -2.44
N GLY A 107 -15.45 2.27 -2.26
CA GLY A 107 -16.51 1.25 -2.44
C GLY A 107 -17.38 1.45 -3.68
N SER A 108 -17.14 2.51 -4.46
CA SER A 108 -17.91 2.81 -5.67
C SER A 108 -17.53 1.83 -6.76
N ALA A 109 -18.38 0.82 -6.93
CA ALA A 109 -18.14 -0.19 -7.94
C ALA A 109 -18.44 0.33 -9.35
N HIS A 110 -17.73 -0.27 -10.29
CA HIS A 110 -17.39 0.21 -11.63
C HIS A 110 -18.57 0.26 -12.63
N TYR A 111 -19.81 0.30 -12.16
CA TYR A 111 -21.01 0.16 -12.99
C TYR A 111 -21.44 1.47 -13.68
N PHE A 112 -20.87 2.61 -13.26
CA PHE A 112 -21.22 3.94 -13.75
C PHE A 112 -20.11 4.61 -14.59
N ALA A 113 -19.12 3.84 -15.06
CA ALA A 113 -18.11 4.32 -15.99
C ALA A 113 -18.41 3.83 -17.42
#